data_AF-A8V0F0-F1
#
_entry.id   AF-A8V0F0-F1
#
_cell.length_a   1.000
_cell.length_b   1.000
_cell.length_c   1.000
_cell.angle_alpha   90.00
_cell.angle_beta   90.00
_cell.angle_gamma   90.00
#
_symmetry.space_group_name_H-M   'P 1'
#
loop_
_entity.id
_entity.type
_entity.pdbx_description
1 polymer ?
#
loop_
_entity_poly.entity_id
_entity_poly.type
_entity_poly.pdbx_seq_one_letter_code
_entity_poly.pdbx_strand_id
1 'polypeptide(L)'
;SSPRGKKYAVDNFPKAKIRELPFDITFLIKRFINIYNPKALIIVEEELWLNLIKASSKNIPVVLINGRISPSSFKVYKFLSFIYKKDFQLF
;
A
#
# COMPACT_ATOMS: atom_id res chain seq x y z
N SER A 1 5.35 -5.89 10.79
CA SER A 1 4.58 -7.15 10.81
C SER A 1 4.25 -7.56 12.24
N SER A 2 3.01 -7.38 12.70
CA SER A 2 2.61 -7.90 14.02
C SER A 2 2.46 -9.44 13.95
N PRO A 3 3.08 -10.22 14.85
CA PRO A 3 2.95 -11.69 14.88
C PRO A 3 1.49 -12.16 15.01
N ARG A 4 0.63 -11.38 15.68
CA ARG A 4 -0.80 -11.69 15.85
C ARG A 4 -1.58 -11.55 14.55
N GLY A 5 -1.30 -10.52 13.76
CA GLY A 5 -2.02 -10.27 12.50
C GLY A 5 -1.83 -11.39 11.50
N LYS A 6 -0.59 -11.89 11.35
CA LYS A 6 -0.29 -13.02 10.47
C LYS A 6 -0.99 -14.30 10.92
N LYS A 7 -0.94 -14.62 12.22
CA LYS A 7 -1.61 -15.80 12.77
C LYS A 7 -3.11 -15.74 12.52
N TYR A 8 -3.75 -14.61 12.83
CA TYR A 8 -5.17 -14.40 12.56
C TYR A 8 -5.52 -14.59 11.09
N ALA A 9 -4.72 -14.04 10.17
CA ALA A 9 -4.97 -14.19 8.74
C ALA A 9 -4.88 -15.66 8.29
N VAL A 10 -3.88 -16.41 8.78
CA VAL A 10 -3.68 -17.83 8.43
C VAL A 10 -4.84 -18.68 8.95
N ASP A 11 -5.29 -18.42 10.17
CA ASP A 11 -6.34 -19.20 10.82
C ASP A 11 -7.72 -18.93 10.17
N ASN A 12 -8.00 -17.70 9.72
CA ASN A 12 -9.32 -17.29 9.23
C ASN A 12 -9.45 -17.31 7.69
N PHE A 13 -8.35 -17.23 6.94
CA PHE A 13 -8.36 -17.20 5.47
C PHE A 13 -7.50 -18.31 4.86
N PRO A 14 -7.83 -19.60 5.11
CA PRO A 14 -6.99 -20.74 4.70
C PRO A 14 -6.84 -20.88 3.17
N LYS A 15 -7.76 -20.30 2.39
CA LYS A 15 -7.70 -20.29 0.91
C LYS A 15 -6.90 -19.12 0.35
N ALA A 16 -6.54 -18.13 1.18
CA ALA A 16 -5.81 -16.95 0.73
C ALA A 16 -4.29 -17.16 0.82
N LYS A 17 -3.54 -16.58 -0.13
CA LYS A 17 -2.08 -16.50 -0.03
C LYS A 17 -1.70 -15.34 0.88
N ILE A 18 -1.15 -15.66 2.04
CA ILE A 18 -0.78 -14.65 3.05
C ILE A 18 0.72 -14.41 3.00
N ARG A 19 1.10 -13.13 2.88
CA ARG A 19 2.49 -12.67 2.79
C ARG A 19 2.65 -11.39 3.58
N GLU A 20 3.82 -11.21 4.16
CA GLU A 20 4.20 -9.93 4.73
C GLU A 20 4.67 -9.02 3.61
N LEU A 21 4.28 -7.74 3.69
CA LEU A 21 4.81 -6.73 2.80
C LEU A 21 6.29 -6.49 3.14
N PRO A 22 7.15 -6.26 2.14
CA PRO A 22 8.50 -5.82 2.40
C PRO A 22 8.50 -4.39 2.95
N PHE A 23 9.66 -3.92 3.40
CA PHE A 23 9.84 -2.49 3.71
C PHE A 23 9.46 -1.60 2.52
N ASP A 24 8.98 -0.38 2.79
CA ASP A 24 8.50 0.59 1.79
C ASP A 24 9.66 1.22 0.99
N ILE A 25 10.47 0.38 0.37
CA ILE A 25 11.63 0.76 -0.42
C ILE A 25 11.30 0.44 -1.87
N THR A 26 11.44 1.43 -2.75
CA THR A 26 11.06 1.35 -4.17
C THR A 26 11.48 0.04 -4.85
N PHE A 27 12.72 -0.42 -4.63
CA PHE A 27 13.23 -1.65 -5.23
C PHE A 27 12.48 -2.90 -4.74
N LEU A 28 12.27 -3.03 -3.43
CA LEU A 28 11.61 -4.19 -2.84
C LEU A 28 10.13 -4.25 -3.22
N ILE A 29 9.46 -3.10 -3.20
CA ILE A 29 8.05 -2.98 -3.58
C ILE A 29 7.84 -3.33 -5.05
N LYS A 30 8.67 -2.78 -5.96
CA LYS A 30 8.59 -3.12 -7.40
C LYS A 30 8.79 -4.62 -7.61
N ARG A 31 9.78 -5.22 -6.95
CA ARG A 31 10.01 -6.67 -7.01
C ARG A 31 8.81 -7.45 -6.48
N PHE A 32 8.22 -7.02 -5.37
CA PHE A 32 7.03 -7.65 -4.79
C PHE A 32 5.85 -7.61 -5.76
N ILE A 33 5.52 -6.44 -6.30
CA ILE A 33 4.42 -6.27 -7.27
C ILE A 33 4.67 -7.13 -8.52
N ASN A 34 5.89 -7.15 -9.05
CA ASN A 34 6.21 -7.94 -10.25
C ASN A 34 6.11 -9.46 -10.00
N ILE A 35 6.52 -9.94 -8.83
CA ILE A 35 6.43 -11.37 -8.47
C ILE A 35 4.98 -11.81 -8.33
N TYR A 36 4.16 -11.01 -7.65
CA TYR A 36 2.78 -11.38 -7.33
C TYR A 36 1.77 -10.96 -8.40
N ASN A 37 2.14 -10.03 -9.29
CA ASN A 37 1.34 -9.46 -10.36
C ASN A 37 -0.15 -9.24 -9.97
N PRO A 38 -0.42 -8.47 -8.91
CA PRO A 38 -1.78 -8.26 -8.43
C PRO A 38 -2.61 -7.51 -9.46
N LYS A 39 -3.94 -7.71 -9.45
CA LYS A 39 -4.87 -6.97 -10.31
C LYS A 39 -5.44 -5.70 -9.67
N ALA A 40 -5.29 -5.56 -8.36
CA ALA A 40 -5.72 -4.42 -7.57
C ALA A 40 -4.96 -4.40 -6.24
N LEU A 41 -4.81 -3.21 -5.66
CA LEU A 41 -4.32 -3.01 -4.30
C LEU A 41 -5.43 -2.42 -3.44
N ILE A 42 -5.76 -3.10 -2.33
CA ILE A 42 -6.72 -2.62 -1.33
C ILE A 42 -5.97 -2.41 -0.02
N ILE A 43 -5.97 -1.19 0.49
CA ILE A 43 -5.34 -0.82 1.76
C ILE A 43 -6.47 -0.58 2.76
N VAL A 44 -6.43 -1.26 3.91
CA VAL A 44 -7.49 -1.21 4.94
C VAL A 44 -7.07 -0.41 6.18
N GLU A 45 -5.77 -0.09 6.30
CA GLU A 45 -5.17 0.57 7.47
C GLU A 45 -4.77 2.03 7.16
N GLU A 46 -4.49 2.82 8.21
CA GLU A 46 -4.08 4.23 8.11
C GLU A 46 -2.60 4.44 7.78
N GLU A 47 -1.78 3.38 7.72
CA GLU A 47 -0.39 3.51 7.33
C GLU A 47 -0.24 3.68 5.82
N LEU A 48 0.18 4.86 5.38
CA LEU A 48 0.44 5.12 3.96
C LEU A 48 1.83 4.61 3.55
N TRP A 49 1.83 3.49 2.82
CA TRP A 49 3.01 2.95 2.13
C TRP A 49 3.15 3.65 0.77
N LEU A 50 3.83 4.79 0.74
CA LEU A 50 3.89 5.67 -0.44
C LEU A 50 4.55 4.99 -1.64
N ASN A 51 5.62 4.21 -1.44
CA ASN A 51 6.25 3.51 -2.56
C ASN A 51 5.36 2.38 -3.06
N LEU A 52 4.65 1.67 -2.18
CA LEU A 52 3.61 0.70 -2.55
C LEU A 52 2.50 1.33 -3.40
N ILE A 53 1.93 2.44 -2.94
CA ILE A 53 0.86 3.16 -3.63
C ILE A 53 1.37 3.63 -5.00
N LYS A 54 2.52 4.30 -5.05
CA LYS A 54 3.09 4.85 -6.29
C LYS A 54 3.46 3.77 -7.31
N ALA A 55 4.04 2.65 -6.86
CA ALA A 55 4.41 1.58 -7.76
C ALA A 55 3.17 0.85 -8.30
N SER A 56 2.14 0.72 -7.47
CA SER A 56 0.87 0.09 -7.84
C SER A 56 0.06 0.95 -8.80
N SER A 57 -0.15 2.24 -8.48
CA SER A 57 -1.02 3.15 -9.23
C SER A 57 -0.64 3.35 -10.70
N LYS A 58 0.57 2.97 -11.10
CA LYS A 58 1.00 3.00 -12.51
C LYS A 58 0.24 2.00 -13.39
N ASN A 59 -0.12 0.83 -12.85
CA ASN A 59 -0.66 -0.28 -13.64
C ASN A 59 -1.85 -0.99 -12.99
N ILE A 60 -2.07 -0.82 -11.68
CA ILE A 60 -3.14 -1.49 -10.94
C ILE A 60 -3.97 -0.45 -10.17
N PRO A 61 -5.31 -0.60 -10.13
CA PRO A 61 -6.17 0.26 -9.33
C PRO A 61 -5.82 0.13 -7.85
N VAL A 62 -5.80 1.26 -7.15
CA VAL A 62 -5.52 1.35 -5.71
C VAL A 62 -6.76 1.89 -4.99
N VAL A 63 -7.22 1.16 -3.98
CA VAL A 63 -8.38 1.53 -3.16
C VAL A 63 -7.95 1.61 -1.70
N LEU A 64 -8.28 2.71 -1.03
CA LEU A 64 -8.11 2.89 0.41
C LEU A 64 -9.48 2.77 1.08
N ILE A 65 -9.62 1.82 2.01
CA ILE A 65 -10.85 1.58 2.78
C ILE A 65 -10.58 2.00 4.22
N ASN A 66 -11.52 2.70 4.84
CA ASN A 66 -11.46 3.16 6.25
C ASN A 66 -10.28 4.07 6.62
N GLY A 67 -9.55 4.63 5.66
CA GLY A 67 -8.48 5.59 5.96
C GLY A 67 -9.04 6.90 6.53
N ARG A 68 -8.83 7.19 7.82
CA ARG A 68 -9.00 8.55 8.32
C ARG A 68 -7.74 9.34 8.01
N ILE A 69 -7.79 10.13 6.96
CA ILE A 69 -6.74 11.12 6.73
C ILE A 69 -7.06 12.33 7.61
N SER A 70 -6.31 12.50 8.69
CA SER A 70 -6.39 13.74 9.46
C SER A 70 -5.91 14.93 8.61
N PRO A 71 -6.46 16.14 8.82
CA PRO A 71 -6.03 17.33 8.07
C PRO A 71 -4.52 17.66 8.22
N SER A 72 -3.92 17.28 9.35
CA SER A 72 -2.48 17.45 9.60
C SER A 72 -1.65 16.47 8.77
N SER A 73 -2.04 15.20 8.70
CA SER A 73 -1.40 14.21 7.83
C SER A 73 -1.60 14.53 6.35
N PHE A 74 -2.76 15.09 5.96
CA PHE A 74 -3.01 15.55 4.58
C PHE A 74 -2.00 16.59 4.09
N LYS A 75 -1.52 17.50 4.95
CA LYS A 75 -0.48 18.48 4.57
C LYS A 75 0.86 17.81 4.29
N VAL A 76 1.24 16.83 5.11
CA VAL A 76 2.44 16.02 4.91
C VAL A 76 2.31 15.20 3.63
N TYR A 77 1.13 14.62 3.36
CA TYR A 77 0.86 13.89 2.12
C TYR A 77 0.88 14.80 0.89
N LYS A 78 0.31 16.01 0.96
CA LYS A 78 0.37 16.99 -0.13
C LYS A 78 1.80 17.46 -0.39
N PHE A 79 2.59 17.69 0.66
CA PHE A 79 4.01 18.05 0.54
C PHE A 79 4.84 16.91 -0.07
N LEU A 80 4.64 15.67 0.37
CA LEU A 80 5.29 14.50 -0.22
C LEU A 80 4.81 14.29 -1.67
N SER A 81 3.53 14.52 -1.98
CA SER A 81 3.01 14.48 -3.35
C SER A 81 3.64 15.53 -4.26
N PHE A 82 4.10 16.67 -3.72
CA PHE A 82 4.86 17.68 -4.47
C PHE A 82 6.28 17.21 -4.82
N ILE A 83 6.91 16.39 -3.99
CA ILE A 83 8.19 15.72 -4.30
C ILE A 83 7.97 14.63 -5.38
N TYR A 84 6.80 14.00 -5.39
CA TYR A 84 6.44 12.93 -6.33
C TYR A 84 5.59 13.39 -7.53
N LYS A 85 5.50 14.71 -7.78
CA LYS A 85 4.55 15.40 -8.69
C LYS A 85 4.67 15.04 -10.18
N LYS A 86 5.57 14.14 -10.56
CA LYS A 86 5.62 13.60 -11.93
C LYS A 86 4.61 12.47 -12.21
N ASP A 87 4.03 11.84 -11.18
CA ASP A 87 3.13 10.68 -11.35
C ASP A 87 1.82 10.76 -10.52
N PHE A 88 1.58 11.87 -9.80
CA PHE A 88 0.42 12.01 -8.91
C PHE A 88 -0.67 12.87 -9.56
N GLN A 89 -1.56 12.25 -10.32
CA GLN A 89 -2.93 12.76 -10.46
C GLN A 89 -3.73 12.18 -9.30
N LEU A 90 -4.03 13.03 -8.33
CA LEU A 90 -5.01 12.73 -7.28
C LEU A 90 -6.38 12.64 -7.95
N PHE A 91 -7.06 11.51 -7.70
CA PHE A 91 -8.47 11.19 -7.91
C PHE A 91 -9.31 12.19 -8.70
#